data_AF-A0A0D0BNR4-F1
#
_entry.id   AF-A0A0D0BNR4-F1
#
_cell.length_a   1.000
_cell.length_b   1.000
_cell.length_c   1.000
_cell.angle_alpha   90.00
_cell.angle_beta   90.00
_cell.angle_gamma   90.00
#
_symmetry.space_group_name_H-M   'P 1'
#
loop_
_entity.id
_entity.type
_entity.pdbx_description
1 polymer ?
#
loop_
_entity_poly.entity_id
_entity_poly.type
_entity_poly.pdbx_seq_one_letter_code
_entity_poly.pdbx_strand_id
1 'polypeptide(L)'
;ERLGEETGCWLYLAAQHPNAHESFAHYTSRRLTLDWIPTLDTVHNETNKLFISLQRSRRSNAAELSANLMAKEAALSAALAETTDLRARNQELEEQHRRL
;
A
#
# COMPACT_ATOMS: atom_id res chain seq x y z
N GLU A 1 -29.83 -3.47 9.43
CA GLU A 1 -30.06 -2.07 9.01
C GLU A 1 -31.13 -1.33 9.81
N ARG A 2 -32.27 -1.93 10.17
CA ARG A 2 -33.38 -1.21 10.86
C ARG A 2 -33.09 -0.68 12.27
N LEU A 3 -32.09 -1.22 12.98
CA LEU A 3 -31.78 -0.80 14.35
C LEU A 3 -31.42 0.70 14.44
N GLY A 4 -30.66 1.23 13.47
CA GLY A 4 -30.28 2.64 13.45
C GLY A 4 -31.46 3.57 13.17
N GLU A 5 -32.42 3.11 12.36
CA GLU A 5 -33.67 3.82 12.07
C GLU A 5 -34.63 3.77 13.27
N GLU A 6 -34.78 2.60 13.90
CA GLU A 6 -35.67 2.37 15.04
C GLU A 6 -35.19 3.07 16.31
N THR A 7 -33.88 3.13 16.54
CA THR A 7 -33.29 3.76 17.73
C THR A 7 -32.87 5.20 17.49
N GLY A 8 -32.74 5.63 16.23
CA GLY A 8 -32.12 6.90 15.88
C GLY A 8 -30.62 6.97 16.24
N CYS A 9 -30.00 5.83 16.56
CA CYS A 9 -28.61 5.70 16.94
C CYS A 9 -27.81 5.18 15.74
N TRP A 10 -27.03 6.06 15.11
CA TRP A 10 -26.19 5.70 13.97
C TRP A 10 -24.79 6.32 14.09
N LEU A 11 -23.82 5.62 13.50
CA LEU A 11 -22.42 6.05 13.36
C LEU A 11 -21.99 5.74 11.92
N TYR A 12 -21.44 6.73 11.24
CA TYR A 12 -20.85 6.63 9.92
C TYR A 12 -19.36 6.92 10.02
N LEU A 13 -18.53 6.00 9.52
CA LEU A 13 -17.08 6.12 9.48
C LEU A 13 -16.63 6.32 8.03
N ALA A 14 -15.88 7.38 7.77
CA ALA A 14 -15.33 7.70 6.46
C ALA A 14 -13.80 7.69 6.51
N ALA A 15 -13.18 6.69 5.89
CA ALA A 15 -11.73 6.62 5.76
C ALA A 15 -11.24 7.54 4.65
N GLN A 16 -10.21 8.35 4.91
CA GLN A 16 -9.60 9.18 3.87
C GLN A 16 -8.48 8.44 3.14
N HIS A 17 -8.04 8.99 2.00
CA HIS A 17 -6.96 8.40 1.19
C HIS A 17 -5.69 8.21 2.04
N PRO A 18 -4.85 7.18 1.81
CA PRO A 18 -3.62 6.94 2.58
C PRO A 18 -2.57 8.07 2.60
N ASN A 19 -2.79 9.14 1.82
CA ASN A 19 -1.94 10.32 1.77
C ASN A 19 -2.61 11.56 2.40
N ALA A 20 -3.83 11.43 2.90
CA ALA A 20 -4.49 12.49 3.62
C ALA A 20 -3.84 12.71 5.00
N HIS A 21 -3.97 13.93 5.51
CA HIS A 21 -3.43 14.33 6.80
C HIS A 21 -4.23 13.73 7.96
N GLU A 22 -5.53 13.53 7.75
CA GLU A 22 -6.43 12.84 8.67
C GLU A 22 -6.64 11.40 8.19
N SER A 23 -6.63 10.45 9.13
CA SER A 23 -6.78 9.01 8.84
C SER A 23 -8.22 8.65 8.50
N PHE A 24 -9.19 9.24 9.19
CA PHE A 24 -10.62 9.07 8.98
C PHE A 24 -11.41 10.23 9.61
N ALA A 25 -12.67 10.36 9.21
CA ALA A 25 -13.67 11.18 9.87
C ALA A 25 -14.86 10.31 10.27
N HIS A 26 -15.64 10.74 11.26
CA HIS A 26 -16.90 10.08 11.58
C HIS A 26 -18.02 11.06 11.86
N TYR A 27 -19.23 10.62 11.58
CA TYR A 27 -20.46 11.34 11.84
C TYR A 27 -21.33 10.43 12.68
N THR A 28 -21.98 10.98 13.70
CA THR A 28 -22.83 10.21 14.59
C THR A 28 -24.12 10.95 14.84
N SER A 29 -25.18 10.18 15.07
CA SER A 29 -26.46 10.72 15.50
C SER A 29 -26.34 11.54 16.79
N ARG A 30 -27.22 12.55 16.93
CA ARG A 30 -27.30 13.37 18.13
C ARG A 30 -27.65 12.55 19.38
N ARG A 31 -28.43 11.48 19.25
CA ARG A 31 -28.78 10.60 20.38
C ARG A 31 -27.54 9.90 20.93
N LEU A 32 -26.72 9.31 20.07
CA LEU A 32 -25.47 8.66 20.50
C LEU A 32 -24.52 9.64 21.22
N THR A 33 -24.46 10.90 20.76
CA THR A 33 -23.60 11.92 21.38
C THR A 33 -24.09 12.39 22.75
N LEU A 34 -25.38 12.24 23.06
CA LEU A 34 -25.93 12.65 24.35
C LEU A 34 -25.92 11.48 25.34
N ASP A 35 -26.24 10.28 24.86
CA ASP A 35 -26.48 9.13 25.71
C ASP A 35 -25.19 8.35 26.03
N TRP A 36 -24.13 8.45 25.20
CA TRP A 36 -22.95 7.58 25.37
C TRP A 36 -21.59 8.10 24.87
N ILE A 37 -21.21 9.30 25.33
CA ILE A 37 -19.92 9.94 24.98
C ILE A 37 -18.68 9.05 25.20
N PRO A 38 -18.48 8.37 26.35
CA PRO A 38 -17.25 7.61 26.57
C PRO A 38 -17.06 6.42 25.60
N THR A 39 -18.16 5.83 25.16
CA THR A 39 -18.11 4.73 24.18
C THR A 39 -17.78 5.25 22.80
N LEU A 40 -18.32 6.43 22.43
CA LEU A 40 -17.95 7.11 21.18
C LEU A 40 -16.47 7.47 21.12
N ASP A 41 -15.89 7.98 22.21
CA ASP A 41 -14.46 8.29 22.27
C ASP A 41 -13.60 7.02 22.13
N THR A 42 -14.03 5.92 22.75
CA THR A 42 -13.35 4.63 22.61
C THR A 42 -13.40 4.14 21.16
N VAL A 43 -14.58 4.17 20.54
CA VAL A 43 -14.76 3.78 19.14
C VAL A 43 -13.91 4.67 18.22
N HIS A 44 -13.89 5.98 18.45
CA HIS A 44 -13.04 6.92 17.72
C HIS A 44 -11.57 6.53 17.82
N ASN A 45 -11.07 6.32 19.05
CA ASN A 45 -9.66 6.04 19.28
C ASN A 45 -9.22 4.70 18.66
N GLU A 46 -10.02 3.65 18.81
CA GLU A 46 -9.71 2.34 18.22
C GLU A 46 -9.79 2.38 16.69
N THR A 47 -10.78 3.09 16.14
CA THR A 47 -10.89 3.31 14.69
C THR A 47 -9.69 4.09 14.16
N ASN A 48 -9.22 5.12 14.89
CA ASN A 48 -8.03 5.87 14.53
C ASN A 48 -6.79 4.99 14.47
N LYS A 49 -6.55 4.18 15.52
CA LYS A 49 -5.43 3.25 15.59
C LYS A 49 -5.46 2.25 14.43
N LEU A 50 -6.64 1.72 14.12
CA LEU A 50 -6.85 0.80 13.00
C LEU A 50 -6.45 1.46 11.67
N PHE A 51 -6.96 2.65 11.37
CA PHE A 51 -6.66 3.32 10.11
C PHE A 51 -5.19 3.74 9.99
N ILE A 52 -4.59 4.23 11.08
CA ILE A 52 -3.15 4.53 11.11
C ILE A 52 -2.33 3.27 10.83
N SER A 53 -2.68 2.14 11.44
CA SER A 53 -2.00 0.85 11.21
C SER A 53 -2.11 0.41 9.75
N LEU A 54 -3.31 0.48 9.18
CA LEU A 54 -3.56 0.15 7.76
C LEU A 54 -2.76 1.07 6.83
N GLN A 55 -2.75 2.38 7.09
CA GLN A 55 -2.00 3.36 6.29
C GLN A 55 -0.49 3.09 6.34
N ARG A 56 0.06 2.75 7.52
CA ARG A 56 1.47 2.37 7.68
C ARG A 56 1.79 1.07 6.95
N SER A 57 0.96 0.05 7.09
CA SER A 57 1.13 -1.23 6.38
C SER A 57 1.13 -1.01 4.86
N ARG A 58 0.19 -0.20 4.33
CA ARG A 58 0.16 0.13 2.90
C ARG A 58 1.42 0.85 2.43
N ARG A 59 1.93 1.82 3.20
CA ARG A 59 3.19 2.51 2.88
C ARG A 59 4.39 1.57 2.90
N SER A 60 4.44 0.65 3.87
CA SER A 60 5.48 -0.39 3.95
C SER A 60 5.45 -1.29 2.71
N ASN A 61 4.28 -1.80 2.35
CA ASN A 61 4.14 -2.67 1.16
C ASN A 61 4.53 -1.93 -0.12
N ALA A 62 4.18 -0.65 -0.25
CA ALA A 62 4.58 0.16 -1.39
C ALA A 62 6.10 0.37 -1.45
N ALA A 63 6.75 0.59 -0.30
CA ALA A 63 8.21 0.71 -0.23
C ALA A 63 8.91 -0.61 -0.59
N GLU A 64 8.41 -1.75 -0.08
CA GLU A 64 8.92 -3.07 -0.42
C GLU A 64 8.78 -3.38 -1.91
N LEU A 65 7.60 -3.09 -2.49
CA LEU A 65 7.37 -3.28 -3.92
C LEU A 65 8.32 -2.42 -4.76
N SER A 66 8.54 -1.17 -4.35
CA SER A 66 9.50 -0.27 -5.02
C SER A 66 10.93 -0.81 -4.97
N ALA A 67 11.39 -1.28 -3.81
CA ALA A 67 12.72 -1.88 -3.66
C ALA A 67 12.88 -3.15 -4.52
N ASN A 68 11.85 -4.00 -4.55
CA ASN A 68 11.84 -5.20 -5.39
C ASN A 68 11.91 -4.85 -6.87
N LEU A 69 11.17 -3.84 -7.33
CA LEU A 69 11.24 -3.37 -8.72
C LEU A 69 12.65 -2.89 -9.08
N MET A 70 13.27 -2.05 -8.25
CA MET A 70 14.64 -1.58 -8.47
C MET A 70 15.64 -2.74 -8.56
N ALA A 71 15.53 -3.72 -7.66
CA ALA A 71 16.40 -4.89 -7.68
C ALA A 71 16.22 -5.74 -8.96
N LYS A 72 14.97 -5.91 -9.41
CA LYS A 72 14.66 -6.64 -10.64
C LYS A 72 15.15 -5.89 -11.88
N GLU A 73 15.01 -4.57 -11.93
CA GLU A 73 15.53 -3.74 -13.02
C GLU A 73 17.05 -3.80 -13.10
N ALA A 74 17.75 -3.74 -11.95
CA ALA A 74 19.20 -3.89 -11.91
C ALA A 74 19.65 -5.27 -12.39
N ALA A 75 18.98 -6.34 -11.96
CA ALA A 75 19.28 -7.70 -12.41
C ALA A 75 19.03 -7.89 -13.91
N LEU A 76 17.94 -7.31 -14.43
CA LEU A 76 17.65 -7.33 -15.86
C LEU A 76 18.73 -6.60 -16.67
N SER A 77 19.14 -5.41 -16.22
CA SER A 77 20.22 -4.64 -16.85
C SER A 77 21.53 -5.42 -16.89
N ALA A 78 21.90 -6.07 -15.77
CA ALA A 78 23.10 -6.91 -15.71
C ALA A 78 23.03 -8.12 -16.66
N ALA A 79 21.89 -8.82 -16.70
CA ALA A 79 21.69 -9.96 -17.59
C ALA A 79 21.73 -9.55 -19.08
N LEU A 80 21.20 -8.37 -19.41
CA LEU A 80 21.29 -7.82 -20.76
C LEU A 80 22.75 -7.50 -21.13
N ALA A 81 23.52 -6.89 -20.22
CA ALA A 81 24.93 -6.62 -20.45
C ALA A 81 25.74 -7.92 -20.66
N GLU A 82 25.51 -8.94 -19.83
CA GLU A 82 26.15 -10.24 -19.95
C GLU A 82 25.79 -10.94 -21.28
N THR A 83 24.51 -10.96 -21.66
CA THR A 83 24.10 -11.54 -22.94
C THR A 83 24.67 -10.81 -24.14
N THR A 84 24.84 -9.48 -24.07
CA THR A 84 25.52 -8.73 -25.14
C THR A 84 27.00 -9.08 -25.24
N ASP A 85 27.70 -9.21 -24.11
CA ASP A 85 29.12 -9.58 -24.07
C ASP A 85 29.35 -11.01 -24.56
N LEU A 86 28.52 -11.97 -24.11
CA LEU A 86 28.56 -13.35 -24.59
C LEU A 86 28.30 -13.46 -26.10
N ARG A 87 27.36 -12.67 -26.64
CA ARG A 87 27.11 -12.61 -28.08
C ARG A 87 28.31 -12.07 -28.85
N ALA A 88 28.96 -11.03 -28.36
CA ALA A 88 30.16 -10.47 -28.99
C ALA A 88 31.30 -11.50 -29.02
N ARG A 89 31.57 -12.18 -27.90
CA ARG A 89 32.61 -13.22 -27.82
C ARG A 89 32.32 -14.42 -28.73
N ASN A 90 31.06 -14.85 -28.83
CA ASN A 90 30.70 -15.94 -29.74
C ASN A 90 30.91 -15.55 -31.21
N GLN A 91 30.59 -14.30 -31.60
CA GLN A 91 30.84 -13.81 -32.96
C GLN A 91 32.35 -13.79 -33.28
N GLU A 92 33.18 -13.34 -32.34
CA GLU A 92 34.64 -13.35 -32.50
C GLU A 92 35.19 -14.77 -32.69
N LEU A 93 34.71 -15.74 -31.89
CA LEU A 93 35.10 -17.14 -32.01
C LEU A 93 34.66 -17.76 -33.34
N GLU A 94 33.44 -17.46 -33.79
CA GLU A 94 32.95 -17.92 -35.10
C GLU A 94 33.77 -17.34 -36.25
N GLU A 95 34.19 -16.08 -36.17
CA GLU A 95 35.09 -15.48 -37.16
C GLU A 95 36.49 -16.10 -37.16
N GLN A 96 37.04 -16.41 -35.98
CA GLN A 96 38.34 -17.08 -35.87
C GLN A 96 38.30 -18.49 -36.50
N HIS A 97 37.26 -19.27 -36.21
CA HIS A 97 37.05 -20.59 -36.81
C HIS A 97 36.89 -20.54 -38.33
N ARG A 98 36.34 -19.44 -38.88
CA ARG A 98 36.15 -19.27 -40.33
C ARG A 98 37.42 -18.86 -41.07
N ARG A 99 38.45 -18.39 -40.35
CA ARG A 99 39.75 -17.94 -40.90
C ARG A 99 40.83 -19.03 -40.87
N LEU A 100 40.60 -20.13 -40.16
CA LEU A 100 41.43 -21.35 -40.15
C LEU A 100 40.98 -22.31 -41.25
#